data_AF-A0A812BEI9-F1
#
_entry.id   AF-A0A812BEI9-F1
#
_cell.length_a   1.000
_cell.length_b   1.000
_cell.length_c   1.000
_cell.angle_alpha   90.00
_cell.angle_beta   90.00
_cell.angle_gamma   90.00
#
_symmetry.space_group_name_H-M   'P 1'
#
loop_
_entity.id
_entity.type
_entity.pdbx_description
1 polymer ?
#
loop_
_entity_poly.entity_id
_entity_poly.type
_entity_poly.pdbx_seq_one_letter_code
_entity_poly.pdbx_strand_id
1 'polypeptide(L)'
;MWLNIDFGEKAALSFDVVLYENASMNLPYETFLKDSHVTLHGGLIRGLNSLILSLNGRFDVYPPTLLNSSSPSNFYLKSITVNDGGHFTYQGTTNDSLSIILEENFTIHGGGMVTANNINVTAKNIRIDTNGLIDASGKGFRPGTGKRQAVWDGRSSSGASHGGLGGRGSHGNHAPIAYDSVLNPIRYGGAGSFSSSKTIGGEGGGIVTLKAQNVMEIDGLISVDGTDAQTVGLGGGAGGSIQLVANNFKGRGELSAVGGSGSCVPNCARCNRERKCVQCKKKYWWINYLCLPRPNHNTDYARVAGGGGGGGRIAIHALSRYDFHGSYKALGGSSFIERGGPGTVYYRAGNTTSLLIDNGGYKPQETYIRNPTEDTSRAYIVTDDLHLSELNIDSLEIKNGGHLAFADGKHQTVPVNIGKLVGDYSGMIHTSVNHPLHIKDSQSPFPASFGAYERTSITLPKDHSRNILSFSFSLSLSLSFSFSLSFSFSLFLSLSLFLSLSLSLSLSFSLSLSLYLSLYLSFSLYLFLFLFLSIFLSLSLSLSLSLSLSLSLSLSLSLSLSLSFYLSLSLSLSLYIYIYI
;
A
#
# COMPACT_ATOMS: atom_id res chain seq x y z
N MET A 1 -47.40 -0.49 -22.73
CA MET A 1 -48.55 -0.86 -21.88
C MET A 1 -48.51 0.03 -20.65
N TRP A 2 -49.62 0.64 -20.23
CA TRP A 2 -49.69 1.49 -19.04
C TRP A 2 -50.45 0.75 -17.93
N LEU A 3 -49.77 0.48 -16.82
CA LEU A 3 -50.39 -0.10 -15.63
C LEU A 3 -50.57 1.01 -14.59
N ASN A 4 -51.73 1.65 -14.57
CA ASN A 4 -52.05 2.67 -13.59
C ASN A 4 -52.71 2.02 -12.36
N ILE A 5 -51.89 1.57 -11.41
CA ILE A 5 -52.38 1.24 -10.06
C ILE A 5 -52.33 2.53 -9.26
N ASP A 6 -53.49 3.00 -8.82
CA ASP A 6 -53.61 4.15 -7.93
C ASP A 6 -53.37 3.68 -6.50
N PHE A 7 -52.28 4.14 -5.89
CA PHE A 7 -51.89 3.79 -4.53
C PHE A 7 -52.11 4.99 -3.61
N GLY A 8 -52.60 4.75 -2.40
CA GLY A 8 -52.65 5.79 -1.36
C GLY A 8 -51.25 6.33 -1.01
N GLU A 9 -51.20 7.50 -0.36
CA GLU A 9 -49.96 8.25 -0.10
C GLU A 9 -48.83 7.43 0.54
N LYS A 10 -49.18 6.42 1.35
CA LYS A 10 -48.27 5.46 1.95
C LYS A 10 -48.77 4.05 1.67
N ALA A 11 -47.94 3.19 1.10
CA ALA A 11 -48.26 1.77 0.96
C ALA A 11 -47.03 0.86 1.06
N ALA A 12 -47.23 -0.27 1.76
CA ALA A 12 -46.33 -1.41 1.65
C ALA A 12 -46.71 -2.21 0.40
N LEU A 13 -45.75 -2.46 -0.48
CA LEU A 13 -45.98 -3.35 -1.63
C LEU A 13 -45.93 -4.80 -1.14
N SER A 14 -47.06 -5.50 -1.27
CA SER A 14 -47.26 -6.90 -0.85
C SER A 14 -47.05 -7.92 -1.98
N PHE A 15 -46.52 -7.48 -3.12
CA PHE A 15 -46.28 -8.29 -4.30
C PHE A 15 -45.05 -7.78 -5.07
N ASP A 16 -44.42 -8.69 -5.83
CA ASP A 16 -43.26 -8.37 -6.65
C ASP A 16 -43.66 -7.59 -7.92
N VAL A 17 -42.83 -6.63 -8.29
CA VAL A 17 -43.00 -5.78 -9.48
C VAL A 17 -41.81 -5.97 -10.40
N VAL A 18 -42.06 -6.31 -11.66
CA VAL A 18 -41.03 -6.31 -12.71
C VAL A 18 -41.44 -5.31 -13.79
N LEU A 19 -40.63 -4.28 -13.99
CA LEU A 19 -40.83 -3.26 -15.02
C LEU A 19 -39.83 -3.50 -16.15
N TYR A 20 -40.33 -3.52 -17.39
CA TYR A 20 -39.51 -3.66 -18.60
C TYR A 20 -39.44 -2.33 -19.37
N GLU A 21 -38.52 -2.24 -20.33
CA GLU A 21 -38.43 -1.12 -21.27
C GLU A 21 -39.79 -0.76 -21.89
N ASN A 22 -40.03 0.55 -22.06
CA ASN A 22 -41.28 1.13 -22.58
C ASN A 22 -42.56 0.86 -21.74
N ALA A 23 -42.45 0.19 -20.60
CA ALA A 23 -43.51 0.19 -19.59
C ALA A 23 -43.38 1.41 -18.68
N SER A 24 -44.51 1.86 -18.12
CA SER A 24 -44.55 2.91 -17.11
C SER A 24 -45.49 2.53 -15.98
N MET A 25 -45.08 2.82 -14.75
CA MET A 25 -45.82 2.52 -13.53
C MET A 25 -45.73 3.69 -12.54
N ASN A 26 -46.82 3.95 -11.84
CA ASN A 26 -46.81 4.82 -10.67
C ASN A 26 -46.55 3.95 -9.43
N LEU A 27 -45.62 4.37 -8.58
CA LEU A 27 -45.41 3.75 -7.26
C LEU A 27 -45.97 4.66 -6.16
N PRO A 28 -46.33 4.10 -4.98
CA PRO A 28 -46.73 4.89 -3.82
C PRO A 28 -45.70 5.97 -3.46
N TYR A 29 -46.18 7.14 -3.02
CA TYR A 29 -45.32 8.29 -2.71
C TYR A 29 -44.30 7.97 -1.61
N GLU A 30 -44.74 7.30 -0.55
CA GLU A 30 -43.87 6.50 0.33
C GLU A 30 -44.06 5.02 0.01
N THR A 31 -43.05 4.41 -0.62
CA THR A 31 -43.03 2.97 -0.92
C THR A 31 -42.20 2.24 0.13
N PHE A 32 -42.83 1.28 0.80
CA PHE A 32 -42.19 0.37 1.74
C PHE A 32 -42.10 -1.03 1.12
N LEU A 33 -40.88 -1.56 0.97
CA LEU A 33 -40.63 -2.94 0.54
C LEU A 33 -40.26 -3.81 1.74
N LYS A 34 -41.01 -4.89 1.92
CA LYS A 34 -40.80 -5.91 2.94
C LYS A 34 -41.21 -7.25 2.36
N ASP A 35 -40.26 -8.18 2.32
CA ASP A 35 -40.41 -9.49 1.69
C ASP A 35 -40.99 -9.40 0.25
N SER A 36 -40.70 -8.27 -0.43
CA SER A 36 -41.20 -7.93 -1.76
C SER A 36 -40.10 -7.25 -2.59
N HIS A 37 -40.11 -7.51 -3.89
CA HIS A 37 -39.06 -7.11 -4.81
C HIS A 37 -39.59 -6.19 -5.93
N VAL A 38 -38.85 -5.13 -6.22
CA VAL A 38 -39.07 -4.25 -7.37
C VAL A 38 -37.85 -4.34 -8.28
N THR A 39 -38.02 -4.88 -9.48
CA THR A 39 -36.95 -5.12 -10.46
C THR A 39 -37.21 -4.33 -11.74
N LEU A 40 -36.27 -3.45 -12.09
CA LEU A 40 -36.43 -2.47 -13.16
C LEU A 40 -35.42 -2.75 -14.28
N HIS A 41 -35.90 -3.39 -15.34
CA HIS A 41 -35.18 -3.62 -16.59
C HIS A 41 -35.49 -2.49 -17.58
N GLY A 42 -35.24 -1.24 -17.18
CA GLY A 42 -35.71 -0.06 -17.91
C GLY A 42 -37.07 0.45 -17.43
N GLY A 43 -37.79 1.12 -18.33
CA GLY A 43 -39.13 1.69 -18.06
C GLY A 43 -39.11 2.99 -17.27
N LEU A 44 -40.31 3.56 -17.03
CA LEU A 44 -40.51 4.84 -16.34
C LEU A 44 -41.33 4.68 -15.05
N ILE A 45 -40.69 4.97 -13.92
CA ILE A 45 -41.38 5.17 -12.63
C ILE A 45 -41.67 6.65 -12.42
N ARG A 46 -42.89 6.92 -11.94
CA ARG A 46 -43.30 8.20 -11.37
C ARG A 46 -43.89 8.02 -9.97
N GLY A 47 -43.92 9.09 -9.19
CA GLY A 47 -44.65 9.16 -7.93
C GLY A 47 -43.85 8.73 -6.70
N LEU A 48 -42.95 7.74 -6.82
CA LEU A 48 -42.06 7.33 -5.72
C LEU A 48 -41.25 8.53 -5.20
N ASN A 49 -41.42 8.94 -3.95
CA ASN A 49 -40.64 10.02 -3.36
C ASN A 49 -39.74 9.55 -2.22
N SER A 50 -40.20 8.63 -1.38
CA SER A 50 -39.36 7.98 -0.36
C SER A 50 -39.38 6.46 -0.53
N LEU A 51 -38.20 5.86 -0.55
CA LEU A 51 -38.02 4.41 -0.65
C LEU A 51 -37.50 3.86 0.67
N ILE A 52 -38.21 2.90 1.24
CA ILE A 52 -37.81 2.21 2.48
C ILE A 52 -37.72 0.71 2.19
N LEU A 53 -36.55 0.13 2.42
CA LEU A 53 -36.26 -1.30 2.23
C LEU A 53 -36.06 -1.96 3.58
N SER A 54 -36.62 -3.14 3.83
CA SER A 54 -36.52 -3.87 5.10
C SER A 54 -36.79 -5.35 4.88
N LEU A 55 -36.24 -6.25 5.72
CA LEU A 55 -36.66 -7.67 5.79
C LEU A 55 -36.82 -8.31 4.40
N ASN A 56 -35.69 -8.54 3.71
CA ASN A 56 -35.61 -9.03 2.33
C ASN A 56 -36.17 -8.09 1.23
N GLY A 57 -36.78 -6.96 1.58
CA GLY A 57 -37.27 -5.97 0.62
C GLY A 57 -36.17 -5.49 -0.33
N ARG A 58 -36.38 -5.66 -1.64
CA ARG A 58 -35.32 -5.49 -2.65
C ARG A 58 -35.71 -4.52 -3.77
N PHE A 59 -34.81 -3.63 -4.14
CA PHE A 59 -34.99 -2.69 -5.24
C PHE A 59 -33.82 -2.82 -6.22
N ASP A 60 -34.04 -3.49 -7.35
CA ASP A 60 -33.02 -3.78 -8.37
C ASP A 60 -33.19 -2.86 -9.58
N VAL A 61 -32.12 -2.16 -9.94
CA VAL A 61 -32.10 -1.15 -11.02
C VAL A 61 -31.10 -1.54 -12.09
N TYR A 62 -31.60 -1.71 -13.31
CA TYR A 62 -30.80 -1.91 -14.53
C TYR A 62 -31.03 -0.72 -15.48
N PRO A 63 -29.99 -0.10 -16.06
CA PRO A 63 -30.16 0.87 -17.14
C PRO A 63 -30.96 0.26 -18.32
N PRO A 64 -31.78 1.05 -19.03
CA PRO A 64 -31.95 2.51 -18.94
C PRO A 64 -33.21 2.93 -18.13
N THR A 65 -33.38 2.46 -16.89
CA THR A 65 -34.52 2.86 -16.04
C THR A 65 -34.59 4.37 -15.82
N LEU A 66 -35.81 4.93 -15.88
CA LEU A 66 -36.13 6.32 -15.60
C LEU A 66 -36.92 6.39 -14.29
N LEU A 67 -36.47 7.19 -13.32
CA LEU A 67 -37.14 7.36 -12.02
C LEU A 67 -37.29 8.85 -11.70
N ASN A 68 -38.53 9.36 -11.80
CA ASN A 68 -38.86 10.78 -11.69
C ASN A 68 -38.03 11.71 -12.60
N SER A 69 -37.47 11.17 -13.69
CA SER A 69 -36.63 11.93 -14.62
C SER A 69 -36.90 11.53 -16.08
N SER A 70 -36.51 12.42 -16.99
CA SER A 70 -36.36 12.15 -18.40
C SER A 70 -34.97 11.62 -18.78
N SER A 71 -34.03 11.56 -17.83
CA SER A 71 -32.67 11.03 -18.02
C SER A 71 -32.48 9.72 -17.26
N PRO A 72 -32.01 8.62 -17.89
CA PRO A 72 -31.86 7.31 -17.24
C PRO A 72 -30.69 7.24 -16.27
N SER A 73 -29.86 8.30 -16.21
CA SER A 73 -28.75 8.41 -15.25
C SER A 73 -29.13 9.14 -13.97
N ASN A 74 -30.26 9.85 -13.91
CA ASN A 74 -30.58 10.75 -12.81
C ASN A 74 -31.88 10.34 -12.10
N PHE A 75 -31.79 9.96 -10.83
CA PHE A 75 -32.95 9.61 -10.00
C PHE A 75 -33.21 10.73 -9.00
N TYR A 76 -34.46 11.22 -8.93
CA TYR A 76 -34.86 12.29 -8.01
C TYR A 76 -35.85 11.75 -6.98
N LEU A 77 -35.47 11.84 -5.71
CA LEU A 77 -36.21 11.32 -4.56
C LEU A 77 -36.04 12.28 -3.38
N LYS A 78 -36.91 12.17 -2.37
CA LYS A 78 -36.74 12.84 -1.09
C LYS A 78 -35.76 12.09 -0.18
N SER A 79 -35.94 10.77 -0.04
CA SER A 79 -35.07 9.94 0.80
C SER A 79 -34.99 8.48 0.34
N ILE A 80 -33.90 7.81 0.70
CA ILE A 80 -33.77 6.35 0.64
C ILE A 80 -33.27 5.87 2.00
N THR A 81 -33.99 4.91 2.57
CA THR A 81 -33.64 4.24 3.84
C THR A 81 -33.54 2.73 3.61
N VAL A 82 -32.38 2.16 3.90
CA VAL A 82 -32.14 0.72 3.81
C VAL A 82 -31.97 0.17 5.23
N ASN A 83 -33.00 -0.51 5.74
CA ASN A 83 -32.99 -1.18 7.04
C ASN A 83 -32.36 -2.58 6.96
N ASP A 84 -32.25 -3.25 8.11
CA ASP A 84 -31.83 -4.65 8.21
C ASP A 84 -32.55 -5.57 7.21
N GLY A 85 -31.77 -6.38 6.49
CA GLY A 85 -32.22 -7.26 5.41
C GLY A 85 -32.71 -6.55 4.14
N GLY A 86 -32.76 -5.22 4.10
CA GLY A 86 -33.10 -4.46 2.91
C GLY A 86 -31.94 -4.40 1.91
N HIS A 87 -32.23 -4.51 0.61
CA HIS A 87 -31.19 -4.55 -0.44
C HIS A 87 -31.51 -3.65 -1.64
N PHE A 88 -30.66 -2.65 -1.88
CA PHE A 88 -30.71 -1.82 -3.10
C PHE A 88 -29.60 -2.27 -4.07
N THR A 89 -29.95 -2.60 -5.31
CA THR A 89 -28.97 -2.93 -6.35
C THR A 89 -29.02 -1.93 -7.50
N TYR A 90 -27.84 -1.52 -7.96
CA TYR A 90 -27.67 -0.96 -9.30
C TYR A 90 -26.69 -1.80 -10.10
N GLN A 91 -27.04 -2.15 -11.35
CA GLN A 91 -26.17 -2.94 -12.21
C GLN A 91 -26.24 -2.46 -13.66
N GLY A 92 -25.38 -1.49 -13.99
CA GLY A 92 -25.11 -1.05 -15.35
C GLY A 92 -23.85 -1.66 -15.96
N THR A 93 -23.51 -1.19 -17.16
CA THR A 93 -22.22 -1.42 -17.81
C THR A 93 -21.16 -0.44 -17.30
N THR A 94 -19.91 -0.60 -17.74
CA THR A 94 -18.81 0.34 -17.40
C THR A 94 -18.96 1.73 -18.05
N ASN A 95 -19.95 1.94 -18.90
CA ASN A 95 -20.27 3.26 -19.45
C ASN A 95 -21.43 3.93 -18.72
N ASP A 96 -22.19 3.18 -17.91
CA ASP A 96 -23.33 3.67 -17.18
C ASP A 96 -22.92 4.22 -15.79
N SER A 97 -23.73 5.14 -15.28
CA SER A 97 -23.59 5.71 -13.95
C SER A 97 -24.97 6.03 -13.40
N LEU A 98 -25.21 5.73 -12.13
CA LEU A 98 -26.42 6.13 -11.42
C LEU A 98 -26.13 7.34 -10.53
N SER A 99 -26.77 8.46 -10.83
CA SER A 99 -26.77 9.68 -10.02
C SER A 99 -28.09 9.78 -9.25
N ILE A 100 -28.07 9.45 -7.96
CA ILE A 100 -29.21 9.60 -7.05
C ILE A 100 -29.12 10.98 -6.39
N ILE A 101 -30.16 11.79 -6.53
CA ILE A 101 -30.27 13.13 -5.95
C ILE A 101 -31.42 13.11 -4.94
N LEU A 102 -31.06 13.31 -3.67
CA LEU A 102 -31.96 13.26 -2.51
C LEU A 102 -32.14 14.63 -1.89
N GLU A 103 -33.39 15.04 -1.64
CA GLU A 103 -33.71 16.29 -0.94
C GLU A 103 -33.30 16.25 0.55
N GLU A 104 -33.42 15.08 1.18
CA GLU A 104 -33.13 14.87 2.60
C GLU A 104 -32.00 13.85 2.79
N ASN A 105 -32.31 12.60 3.15
CA ASN A 105 -31.35 11.69 3.76
C ASN A 105 -31.11 10.44 2.90
N PHE A 106 -29.84 10.03 2.82
CA PHE A 106 -29.45 8.67 2.47
C PHE A 106 -29.05 7.93 3.75
N THR A 107 -29.81 6.90 4.13
CA THR A 107 -29.56 6.17 5.37
C THR A 107 -29.45 4.67 5.11
N ILE A 108 -28.36 4.06 5.55
CA ILE A 108 -28.17 2.61 5.59
C ILE A 108 -28.00 2.24 7.06
N HIS A 109 -28.98 1.54 7.62
CA HIS A 109 -28.91 1.00 8.97
C HIS A 109 -28.12 -0.32 9.00
N GLY A 110 -27.78 -0.80 10.20
CA GLY A 110 -27.07 -2.07 10.35
C GLY A 110 -27.83 -3.24 9.72
N GLY A 111 -27.12 -4.05 8.92
CA GLY A 111 -27.72 -5.14 8.14
C GLY A 111 -28.36 -4.71 6.81
N GLY A 112 -28.48 -3.41 6.55
CA GLY A 112 -28.87 -2.87 5.26
C GLY A 112 -27.72 -2.88 4.25
N MET A 113 -28.01 -3.23 3.00
CA MET A 113 -26.99 -3.41 1.96
C MET A 113 -27.35 -2.66 0.67
N VAL A 114 -26.36 -1.95 0.12
CA VAL A 114 -26.43 -1.27 -1.17
C VAL A 114 -25.32 -1.81 -2.05
N THR A 115 -25.63 -2.35 -3.22
CA THR A 115 -24.60 -2.88 -4.13
C THR A 115 -24.68 -2.26 -5.52
N ALA A 116 -23.58 -1.72 -6.03
CA ALA A 116 -23.59 -0.92 -7.26
C ALA A 116 -22.26 -0.99 -8.03
N ASN A 117 -22.29 -0.96 -9.36
CA ASN A 117 -21.04 -0.79 -10.14
C ASN A 117 -20.51 0.65 -10.07
N ASN A 118 -21.37 1.63 -10.27
CA ASN A 118 -21.03 3.05 -10.20
C ASN A 118 -22.22 3.84 -9.65
N ILE A 119 -22.11 4.24 -8.39
CA ILE A 119 -23.13 4.99 -7.66
C ILE A 119 -22.61 6.36 -7.24
N ASN A 120 -23.37 7.39 -7.58
CA ASN A 120 -23.16 8.77 -7.16
C ASN A 120 -24.40 9.23 -6.38
N VAL A 121 -24.30 9.40 -5.06
CA VAL A 121 -25.41 9.88 -4.22
C VAL A 121 -25.12 11.30 -3.74
N THR A 122 -26.03 12.22 -4.02
CA THR A 122 -26.04 13.57 -3.43
C THR A 122 -27.25 13.70 -2.51
N ALA A 123 -27.03 14.06 -1.25
CA ALA A 123 -28.08 14.18 -0.23
C ALA A 123 -27.78 15.33 0.75
N LYS A 124 -28.77 15.74 1.56
CA LYS A 124 -28.56 16.70 2.65
C LYS A 124 -27.69 16.09 3.76
N ASN A 125 -28.03 14.88 4.19
CA ASN A 125 -27.22 14.08 5.12
C ASN A 125 -27.04 12.65 4.59
N ILE A 126 -25.90 12.04 4.90
CA ILE A 126 -25.60 10.65 4.54
C ILE A 126 -25.16 9.92 5.82
N ARG A 127 -25.81 8.80 6.15
CA ARG A 127 -25.50 7.99 7.32
C ARG A 127 -25.41 6.50 6.96
N ILE A 128 -24.31 5.86 7.35
CA ILE A 128 -24.09 4.42 7.22
C ILE A 128 -23.74 3.89 8.60
N ASP A 129 -24.68 3.21 9.24
CA ASP A 129 -24.50 2.63 10.58
C ASP A 129 -23.51 1.46 10.57
N THR A 130 -23.03 1.08 11.75
CA THR A 130 -22.30 -0.17 11.97
C THR A 130 -23.05 -1.36 11.35
N ASN A 131 -22.34 -2.21 10.63
CA ASN A 131 -22.88 -3.32 9.81
C ASN A 131 -23.77 -2.90 8.61
N GLY A 132 -23.91 -1.60 8.31
CA GLY A 132 -24.40 -1.12 7.02
C GLY A 132 -23.30 -1.26 5.95
N LEU A 133 -23.68 -1.65 4.73
CA LEU A 133 -22.72 -1.95 3.65
C LEU A 133 -23.05 -1.21 2.35
N ILE A 134 -22.05 -0.56 1.78
CA ILE A 134 -22.00 -0.23 0.35
C ILE A 134 -20.93 -1.10 -0.32
N ASP A 135 -21.33 -1.96 -1.25
CA ASP A 135 -20.43 -2.88 -1.95
C ASP A 135 -20.42 -2.67 -3.48
N ALA A 136 -19.26 -2.26 -3.97
CA ALA A 136 -18.92 -2.17 -5.39
C ALA A 136 -17.72 -3.08 -5.75
N SER A 137 -17.38 -4.04 -4.89
CA SER A 137 -16.21 -4.92 -5.07
C SER A 137 -16.37 -5.81 -6.31
N GLY A 138 -15.34 -5.88 -7.14
CA GLY A 138 -15.38 -6.60 -8.43
C GLY A 138 -16.31 -6.02 -9.49
N LYS A 139 -17.06 -4.94 -9.21
CA LYS A 139 -18.05 -4.37 -10.13
C LYS A 139 -17.47 -3.33 -11.11
N GLY A 140 -16.15 -3.37 -11.35
CA GLY A 140 -15.43 -2.49 -12.26
C GLY A 140 -15.20 -3.08 -13.65
N PHE A 141 -14.00 -2.88 -14.20
CA PHE A 141 -13.66 -3.49 -15.50
C PHE A 141 -13.57 -5.02 -15.36
N ARG A 142 -14.16 -5.73 -16.33
CA ARG A 142 -14.05 -7.19 -16.46
C ARG A 142 -12.82 -7.56 -17.31
N PRO A 143 -12.15 -8.70 -17.05
CA PRO A 143 -11.06 -9.17 -17.90
C PRO A 143 -11.46 -9.22 -19.38
N GLY A 144 -10.60 -8.71 -20.26
CA GLY A 144 -10.89 -8.54 -21.69
C GLY A 144 -11.59 -7.22 -22.04
N THR A 145 -12.07 -6.46 -21.05
CA THR A 145 -12.74 -5.16 -21.24
C THR A 145 -11.98 -4.02 -20.54
N GLY A 146 -12.20 -2.78 -21.00
CA GLY A 146 -11.57 -1.60 -20.42
C GLY A 146 -10.13 -1.34 -20.88
N LYS A 147 -9.64 -0.14 -20.56
CA LYS A 147 -8.25 0.29 -20.79
C LYS A 147 -7.41 -0.12 -19.57
N ARG A 148 -6.12 -0.41 -19.77
CA ARG A 148 -5.14 -0.73 -18.70
C ARG A 148 -5.41 -2.05 -17.95
N GLN A 149 -5.88 -3.07 -18.69
CA GLN A 149 -5.92 -4.45 -18.22
C GLN A 149 -4.51 -4.98 -17.93
N ALA A 150 -4.40 -5.93 -17.00
CA ALA A 150 -3.14 -6.60 -16.72
C ALA A 150 -2.49 -7.25 -17.95
N VAL A 151 -1.15 -7.21 -18.00
CA VAL A 151 -0.35 -7.66 -19.14
C VAL A 151 -0.18 -9.17 -19.11
N TRP A 152 -0.30 -9.87 -20.24
CA TRP A 152 -0.16 -11.32 -20.37
C TRP A 152 1.04 -11.70 -21.23
N ASP A 153 1.97 -12.45 -20.65
CA ASP A 153 3.26 -12.84 -21.25
C ASP A 153 3.23 -14.28 -21.82
N GLY A 154 2.06 -14.74 -22.28
CA GLY A 154 1.87 -16.10 -22.82
C GLY A 154 1.84 -17.24 -21.79
N ARG A 155 2.29 -17.00 -20.55
CA ARG A 155 2.31 -18.00 -19.46
C ARG A 155 1.79 -17.49 -18.12
N SER A 156 1.93 -16.20 -17.84
CA SER A 156 1.44 -15.54 -16.62
C SER A 156 1.01 -14.11 -16.95
N SER A 157 0.30 -13.46 -16.03
CA SER A 157 0.05 -12.02 -16.09
C SER A 157 0.47 -11.27 -14.82
N SER A 158 0.77 -9.98 -14.99
CA SER A 158 0.85 -9.03 -13.89
C SER A 158 -0.52 -8.84 -13.20
N GLY A 159 -0.54 -8.16 -12.06
CA GLY A 159 -1.77 -7.62 -11.50
C GLY A 159 -2.29 -6.45 -12.34
N ALA A 160 -3.57 -6.15 -12.22
CA ALA A 160 -4.11 -4.91 -12.76
C ALA A 160 -3.69 -3.70 -11.92
N SER A 161 -3.87 -2.49 -12.44
CA SER A 161 -3.48 -1.24 -11.77
C SER A 161 -4.66 -0.27 -11.67
N HIS A 162 -4.58 0.66 -10.72
CA HIS A 162 -5.44 1.86 -10.64
C HIS A 162 -4.69 2.99 -9.95
N GLY A 163 -4.73 3.09 -8.62
CA GLY A 163 -3.90 4.00 -7.84
C GLY A 163 -2.49 3.47 -7.60
N GLY A 164 -2.42 2.19 -7.23
CA GLY A 164 -1.21 1.40 -7.23
C GLY A 164 -1.01 0.65 -8.55
N LEU A 165 0.24 0.37 -8.88
CA LEU A 165 0.59 -0.60 -9.92
C LEU A 165 0.35 -2.03 -9.44
N GLY A 166 -0.08 -2.91 -10.33
CA GLY A 166 -0.01 -4.36 -10.09
C GLY A 166 1.43 -4.84 -9.85
N GLY A 167 1.57 -5.98 -9.20
CA GLY A 167 2.82 -6.73 -9.14
C GLY A 167 3.08 -7.52 -10.42
N ARG A 168 4.33 -7.95 -10.67
CA ARG A 168 4.68 -8.77 -11.82
C ARG A 168 4.19 -10.23 -11.70
N GLY A 169 3.95 -10.87 -12.85
CA GLY A 169 3.73 -12.33 -12.94
C GLY A 169 5.05 -13.09 -13.14
N SER A 170 5.05 -14.42 -13.05
CA SER A 170 6.31 -15.21 -13.10
C SER A 170 7.20 -15.04 -14.34
N HIS A 171 6.64 -14.59 -15.47
CA HIS A 171 7.36 -14.42 -16.75
C HIS A 171 7.33 -12.97 -17.28
N GLY A 172 6.59 -12.07 -16.61
CA GLY A 172 6.47 -10.66 -16.98
C GLY A 172 7.25 -9.79 -16.02
N ASN A 173 7.74 -8.64 -16.50
CA ASN A 173 8.50 -7.70 -15.67
C ASN A 173 7.76 -6.39 -15.39
N HIS A 174 6.57 -6.18 -15.97
CA HIS A 174 5.84 -4.91 -15.86
C HIS A 174 4.33 -5.06 -15.63
N ALA A 175 3.74 -4.00 -15.06
CA ALA A 175 2.30 -3.85 -14.88
C ALA A 175 1.75 -2.71 -15.76
N PRO A 176 0.42 -2.59 -15.93
CA PRO A 176 -0.16 -1.42 -16.57
C PRO A 176 0.12 -0.17 -15.74
N ILE A 177 0.40 0.99 -16.35
CA ILE A 177 0.61 2.21 -15.57
C ILE A 177 -0.69 2.65 -14.85
N ALA A 178 -0.52 3.26 -13.68
CA ALA A 178 -1.59 3.86 -12.88
C ALA A 178 -2.32 4.98 -13.62
N TYR A 179 -3.48 5.37 -13.09
CA TYR A 179 -4.35 6.40 -13.67
C TYR A 179 -5.28 7.00 -12.62
N ASP A 180 -6.14 7.93 -13.04
CA ASP A 180 -7.16 8.58 -12.21
C ASP A 180 -6.59 9.58 -11.21
N SER A 181 -7.43 10.54 -10.83
CA SER A 181 -7.05 11.63 -9.94
C SER A 181 -6.91 11.14 -8.51
N VAL A 182 -5.81 11.52 -7.85
CA VAL A 182 -5.62 11.35 -6.40
C VAL A 182 -6.62 12.17 -5.59
N LEU A 183 -7.03 13.32 -6.14
CA LEU A 183 -7.91 14.28 -5.47
C LEU A 183 -9.39 13.98 -5.74
N ASN A 184 -9.72 13.53 -6.96
CA ASN A 184 -11.09 13.31 -7.42
C ASN A 184 -11.23 11.98 -8.19
N PRO A 185 -11.03 10.82 -7.53
CA PRO A 185 -11.04 9.52 -8.18
C PRO A 185 -12.47 9.15 -8.62
N ILE A 186 -12.65 8.93 -9.91
CA ILE A 186 -13.95 8.64 -10.54
C ILE A 186 -13.87 7.56 -11.63
N ARG A 187 -12.82 6.74 -11.63
CA ARG A 187 -12.64 5.64 -12.59
C ARG A 187 -12.73 4.28 -11.90
N TYR A 188 -13.22 3.31 -12.65
CA TYR A 188 -13.21 1.90 -12.26
C TYR A 188 -11.79 1.38 -12.10
N GLY A 189 -11.61 0.43 -11.19
CA GLY A 189 -10.37 -0.34 -11.04
C GLY A 189 -10.10 -1.20 -12.28
N GLY A 190 -8.82 -1.36 -12.62
CA GLY A 190 -8.38 -2.15 -13.77
C GLY A 190 -8.68 -3.64 -13.62
N ALA A 191 -8.96 -4.31 -14.74
CA ALA A 191 -9.18 -5.75 -14.78
C ALA A 191 -7.87 -6.55 -14.88
N GLY A 192 -7.85 -7.72 -14.25
CA GLY A 192 -6.88 -8.77 -14.52
C GLY A 192 -6.96 -9.26 -15.96
N SER A 193 -5.95 -10.03 -16.37
CA SER A 193 -5.76 -10.31 -17.80
C SER A 193 -6.73 -11.35 -18.36
N PHE A 194 -6.93 -11.32 -19.67
CA PHE A 194 -7.78 -12.23 -20.43
C PHE A 194 -7.03 -12.78 -21.63
N SER A 195 -7.02 -14.10 -21.78
CA SER A 195 -6.41 -14.77 -22.95
C SER A 195 -7.41 -15.66 -23.71
N SER A 196 -8.49 -16.11 -23.06
CA SER A 196 -9.54 -16.95 -23.64
C SER A 196 -10.74 -17.01 -22.69
N SER A 197 -11.88 -17.55 -23.14
CA SER A 197 -13.10 -17.73 -22.35
C SER A 197 -12.97 -18.63 -21.11
N LYS A 198 -11.81 -19.29 -20.90
CA LYS A 198 -11.50 -20.11 -19.70
C LYS A 198 -10.34 -19.57 -18.86
N THR A 199 -9.74 -18.44 -19.25
CA THR A 199 -8.60 -17.81 -18.58
C THR A 199 -8.94 -16.37 -18.25
N ILE A 200 -9.52 -16.18 -17.06
CA ILE A 200 -10.14 -14.93 -16.59
C ILE A 200 -9.43 -14.50 -15.29
N GLY A 201 -8.77 -13.33 -15.32
CA GLY A 201 -8.15 -12.72 -14.14
C GLY A 201 -9.17 -12.18 -13.14
N GLY A 202 -8.71 -11.40 -12.15
CA GLY A 202 -9.64 -10.72 -11.25
C GLY A 202 -10.41 -9.58 -11.94
N GLU A 203 -11.68 -9.39 -11.61
CA GLU A 203 -12.46 -8.19 -11.97
C GLU A 203 -12.04 -7.01 -11.08
N GLY A 204 -11.96 -5.81 -11.67
CA GLY A 204 -11.58 -4.59 -10.95
C GLY A 204 -12.68 -4.03 -10.05
N GLY A 205 -12.32 -3.11 -9.16
CA GLY A 205 -13.26 -2.44 -8.25
C GLY A 205 -14.19 -1.41 -8.92
N GLY A 206 -15.37 -1.22 -8.34
CA GLY A 206 -16.38 -0.24 -8.77
C GLY A 206 -16.06 1.22 -8.41
N ILE A 207 -17.08 2.07 -8.47
CA ILE A 207 -17.01 3.50 -8.11
C ILE A 207 -18.11 3.82 -7.09
N VAL A 208 -17.74 4.46 -5.97
CA VAL A 208 -18.66 5.01 -4.98
C VAL A 208 -18.36 6.49 -4.79
N THR A 209 -19.30 7.34 -5.17
CA THR A 209 -19.25 8.80 -4.94
C THR A 209 -20.40 9.20 -4.01
N LEU A 210 -20.10 9.81 -2.86
CA LEU A 210 -21.10 10.28 -1.91
C LEU A 210 -20.87 11.77 -1.62
N LYS A 211 -21.94 12.57 -1.67
CA LYS A 211 -21.92 14.03 -1.47
C LYS A 211 -23.00 14.44 -0.48
N ALA A 212 -22.60 14.75 0.75
CA ALA A 212 -23.49 15.26 1.78
C ALA A 212 -23.38 16.79 1.90
N GLN A 213 -24.51 17.50 1.85
CA GLN A 213 -24.50 18.97 2.00
C GLN A 213 -24.12 19.41 3.42
N ASN A 214 -24.48 18.61 4.44
CA ASN A 214 -24.29 18.96 5.84
C ASN A 214 -23.42 17.96 6.61
N VAL A 215 -23.93 16.75 6.89
CA VAL A 215 -23.22 15.73 7.67
C VAL A 215 -23.12 14.43 6.88
N MET A 216 -21.92 13.85 6.86
CA MET A 216 -21.67 12.47 6.45
C MET A 216 -21.12 11.69 7.64
N GLU A 217 -21.75 10.58 7.98
CA GLU A 217 -21.41 9.73 9.11
C GLU A 217 -21.28 8.27 8.65
N ILE A 218 -20.07 7.72 8.74
CA ILE A 218 -19.75 6.37 8.25
C ILE A 218 -19.17 5.53 9.39
N ASP A 219 -20.01 4.68 9.97
CA ASP A 219 -19.66 3.66 10.96
C ASP A 219 -19.68 2.24 10.36
N GLY A 220 -20.29 2.06 9.18
CA GLY A 220 -20.30 0.82 8.41
C GLY A 220 -19.10 0.64 7.46
N LEU A 221 -19.27 -0.20 6.43
CA LEU A 221 -18.25 -0.51 5.42
C LEU A 221 -18.64 0.08 4.05
N ILE A 222 -17.69 0.76 3.40
CA ILE A 222 -17.72 1.02 1.96
C ILE A 222 -16.58 0.24 1.32
N SER A 223 -16.89 -0.67 0.39
CA SER A 223 -15.91 -1.49 -0.31
C SER A 223 -15.97 -1.28 -1.82
N VAL A 224 -14.80 -1.04 -2.43
CA VAL A 224 -14.59 -0.99 -3.89
C VAL A 224 -13.44 -1.93 -4.29
N ASP A 225 -13.28 -3.04 -3.57
CA ASP A 225 -12.12 -3.94 -3.72
C ASP A 225 -12.06 -4.63 -5.10
N GLY A 226 -10.85 -4.93 -5.57
CA GLY A 226 -10.60 -5.80 -6.71
C GLY A 226 -10.72 -7.28 -6.33
N THR A 227 -11.16 -8.13 -7.25
CA THR A 227 -11.33 -9.57 -6.96
C THR A 227 -10.07 -10.39 -7.24
N ASP A 228 -9.96 -11.52 -6.53
CA ASP A 228 -8.87 -12.48 -6.70
C ASP A 228 -8.90 -13.17 -8.06
N ALA A 229 -7.72 -13.44 -8.63
CA ALA A 229 -7.60 -14.29 -9.80
C ALA A 229 -7.83 -15.78 -9.47
N GLN A 230 -8.82 -16.38 -10.13
CA GLN A 230 -9.19 -17.79 -9.98
C GLN A 230 -8.33 -18.73 -10.86
N THR A 231 -7.96 -18.29 -12.07
CA THR A 231 -7.15 -19.11 -12.98
C THR A 231 -5.65 -19.01 -12.67
N VAL A 232 -4.97 -20.15 -12.59
CA VAL A 232 -3.51 -20.28 -12.41
C VAL A 232 -2.75 -19.42 -13.42
N GLY A 233 -1.76 -18.66 -12.92
CA GLY A 233 -0.93 -17.76 -13.71
C GLY A 233 -1.49 -16.37 -13.91
N LEU A 234 -2.77 -16.12 -13.61
CA LEU A 234 -3.39 -14.80 -13.78
C LEU A 234 -3.27 -13.92 -12.53
N GLY A 235 -3.14 -12.62 -12.75
CA GLY A 235 -3.11 -11.61 -11.70
C GLY A 235 -4.48 -11.03 -11.31
N GLY A 236 -4.56 -10.51 -10.09
CA GLY A 236 -5.79 -9.99 -9.50
C GLY A 236 -6.24 -8.64 -10.09
N GLY A 237 -7.52 -8.30 -9.89
CA GLY A 237 -8.09 -7.00 -10.28
C GLY A 237 -7.62 -5.88 -9.35
N ALA A 238 -7.61 -4.64 -9.80
CA ALA A 238 -7.22 -3.50 -8.98
C ALA A 238 -8.40 -2.99 -8.15
N GLY A 239 -8.10 -2.33 -7.02
CA GLY A 239 -9.10 -1.57 -6.27
C GLY A 239 -9.72 -0.45 -7.12
N GLY A 240 -10.93 -0.03 -6.75
CA GLY A 240 -11.70 1.01 -7.43
C GLY A 240 -11.57 2.40 -6.80
N SER A 241 -12.60 3.23 -6.99
CA SER A 241 -12.62 4.63 -6.54
C SER A 241 -13.67 4.90 -5.47
N ILE A 242 -13.24 5.51 -4.35
CA ILE A 242 -14.12 6.12 -3.34
C ILE A 242 -13.90 7.64 -3.35
N GLN A 243 -14.94 8.42 -3.62
CA GLN A 243 -14.94 9.88 -3.46
C GLN A 243 -16.03 10.30 -2.48
N LEU A 244 -15.63 10.88 -1.35
CA LEU A 244 -16.53 11.37 -0.31
C LEU A 244 -16.41 12.89 -0.20
N VAL A 245 -17.53 13.61 -0.20
CA VAL A 245 -17.58 15.06 -0.03
C VAL A 245 -18.64 15.39 1.03
N ALA A 246 -18.26 16.13 2.07
CA ALA A 246 -19.17 16.53 3.14
C ALA A 246 -18.77 17.89 3.74
N ASN A 247 -19.72 18.62 4.32
CA ASN A 247 -19.34 19.79 5.11
C ASN A 247 -18.73 19.36 6.47
N ASN A 248 -19.39 18.42 7.16
CA ASN A 248 -18.85 17.74 8.34
C ASN A 248 -18.76 16.23 8.06
N PHE A 249 -17.56 15.67 8.14
CA PHE A 249 -17.28 14.25 7.95
C PHE A 249 -16.88 13.60 9.28
N LYS A 250 -17.56 12.52 9.67
CA LYS A 250 -17.26 11.78 10.91
C LYS A 250 -17.53 10.29 10.79
N GLY A 251 -17.06 9.52 11.77
CA GLY A 251 -17.41 8.10 11.93
C GLY A 251 -16.24 7.20 12.30
N ARG A 252 -16.52 5.90 12.45
CA ARG A 252 -15.57 4.87 12.90
C ARG A 252 -15.48 3.66 11.97
N GLY A 253 -16.10 3.74 10.80
CA GLY A 253 -16.24 2.65 9.84
C GLY A 253 -14.97 2.31 9.07
N GLU A 254 -15.14 1.60 7.97
CA GLU A 254 -14.04 1.16 7.11
C GLU A 254 -14.28 1.59 5.65
N LEU A 255 -13.24 2.14 5.03
CA LEU A 255 -13.21 2.46 3.60
C LEU A 255 -12.15 1.58 2.93
N SER A 256 -12.59 0.64 2.08
CA SER A 256 -11.74 -0.35 1.43
C SER A 256 -11.71 -0.17 -0.08
N ALA A 257 -10.50 -0.14 -0.64
CA ALA A 257 -10.17 -0.10 -2.06
C ALA A 257 -8.93 -0.98 -2.30
N VAL A 258 -8.95 -2.21 -1.77
CA VAL A 258 -7.83 -3.15 -1.80
C VAL A 258 -7.73 -3.84 -3.16
N GLY A 259 -6.51 -4.07 -3.63
CA GLY A 259 -6.25 -4.86 -4.83
C GLY A 259 -6.50 -6.36 -4.60
N GLY A 260 -7.11 -7.01 -5.58
CA GLY A 260 -7.35 -8.45 -5.58
C GLY A 260 -6.05 -9.25 -5.67
N SER A 261 -6.03 -10.44 -5.10
CA SER A 261 -4.81 -11.26 -5.09
C SER A 261 -4.53 -11.93 -6.43
N GLY A 262 -3.25 -12.14 -6.71
CA GLY A 262 -2.81 -13.04 -7.77
C GLY A 262 -3.22 -14.49 -7.50
N SER A 263 -3.25 -15.28 -8.57
CA SER A 263 -3.60 -16.70 -8.52
C SER A 263 -2.58 -17.54 -7.74
N CYS A 264 -3.07 -18.66 -7.21
CA CYS A 264 -2.21 -19.71 -6.66
C CYS A 264 -1.34 -20.39 -7.75
N VAL A 265 -0.20 -20.93 -7.32
CA VAL A 265 0.63 -21.84 -8.13
C VAL A 265 -0.18 -23.06 -8.62
N PRO A 266 0.21 -23.72 -9.72
CA PRO A 266 -0.59 -24.78 -10.31
C PRO A 266 -0.73 -25.98 -9.38
N ASN A 267 -1.81 -26.73 -9.55
CA ASN A 267 -2.12 -27.94 -8.79
C ASN A 267 -2.27 -27.74 -7.27
N CYS A 268 -2.25 -26.51 -6.79
CA CYS A 268 -2.61 -26.17 -5.43
C CYS A 268 -4.12 -26.35 -5.20
N ALA A 269 -4.48 -26.95 -4.06
CA ALA A 269 -5.85 -27.03 -3.57
C ALA A 269 -6.18 -25.92 -2.56
N ARG A 270 -5.19 -25.47 -1.77
CA ARG A 270 -5.34 -24.39 -0.79
C ARG A 270 -4.03 -23.61 -0.61
N CYS A 271 -4.12 -22.28 -0.66
CA CYS A 271 -3.02 -21.36 -0.39
C CYS A 271 -3.17 -20.66 0.96
N ASN A 272 -2.07 -20.07 1.45
CA ASN A 272 -2.10 -19.10 2.56
C ASN A 272 -2.35 -17.66 2.05
N ARG A 273 -2.34 -16.68 2.97
CA ARG A 273 -2.51 -15.24 2.66
C ARG A 273 -1.45 -14.67 1.70
N GLU A 274 -0.29 -15.31 1.59
CA GLU A 274 0.81 -14.93 0.68
C GLU A 274 0.73 -15.66 -0.68
N ARG A 275 -0.37 -16.36 -0.97
CA ARG A 275 -0.57 -17.23 -2.15
C ARG A 275 0.44 -18.37 -2.31
N LYS A 276 1.23 -18.66 -1.27
CA LYS A 276 2.04 -19.89 -1.16
C LYS A 276 1.13 -21.10 -0.98
N CYS A 277 1.39 -22.20 -1.68
CA CYS A 277 0.57 -23.40 -1.51
C CYS A 277 0.84 -24.09 -0.17
N VAL A 278 -0.23 -24.46 0.53
CA VAL A 278 -0.18 -25.24 1.78
C VAL A 278 -0.78 -26.64 1.63
N GLN A 279 -1.55 -26.90 0.57
CA GLN A 279 -2.15 -28.21 0.31
C GLN A 279 -2.26 -28.45 -1.21
N CYS A 280 -1.71 -29.55 -1.70
CA CYS A 280 -1.78 -29.93 -3.11
C CYS A 280 -3.05 -30.73 -3.45
N LYS A 281 -3.46 -30.71 -4.72
CA LYS A 281 -4.49 -31.60 -5.25
C LYS A 281 -3.99 -33.05 -5.25
N LYS A 282 -4.92 -34.02 -5.23
CA LYS A 282 -4.59 -35.46 -5.30
C LYS A 282 -3.68 -35.74 -6.52
N LYS A 283 -2.70 -36.64 -6.34
CA LYS A 283 -1.62 -36.98 -7.30
C LYS A 283 -0.49 -35.95 -7.45
N TYR A 284 -0.40 -34.94 -6.57
CA TYR A 284 0.71 -33.98 -6.53
C TYR A 284 1.36 -33.94 -5.14
N TRP A 285 2.67 -33.73 -5.12
CA TRP A 285 3.52 -33.67 -3.93
C TRP A 285 3.88 -32.23 -3.59
N TRP A 286 3.81 -31.88 -2.31
CA TRP A 286 4.16 -30.55 -1.80
C TRP A 286 5.67 -30.44 -1.61
N ILE A 287 6.32 -29.51 -2.31
CA ILE A 287 7.75 -29.22 -2.21
C ILE A 287 7.95 -27.71 -2.28
N ASN A 288 8.50 -27.08 -1.23
CA ASN A 288 8.81 -25.64 -1.18
C ASN A 288 7.64 -24.73 -1.65
N TYR A 289 6.44 -24.99 -1.14
CA TYR A 289 5.19 -24.30 -1.52
C TYR A 289 4.69 -24.51 -2.96
N LEU A 290 5.29 -25.45 -3.71
CA LEU A 290 4.86 -25.86 -5.06
C LEU A 290 4.22 -27.25 -5.02
N CYS A 291 3.43 -27.59 -6.05
CA CYS A 291 2.74 -28.88 -6.20
C CYS A 291 3.20 -29.62 -7.46
N LEU A 292 4.12 -30.57 -7.28
CA LEU A 292 4.80 -31.28 -8.37
C LEU A 292 4.24 -32.70 -8.58
N PRO A 293 4.13 -33.19 -9.84
CA PRO A 293 3.56 -34.52 -10.11
C PRO A 293 4.47 -35.67 -9.64
N ARG A 294 5.79 -35.46 -9.55
CA ARG A 294 6.79 -36.39 -8.98
C ARG A 294 7.97 -35.61 -8.38
N PRO A 295 8.69 -36.15 -7.37
CA PRO A 295 9.73 -35.41 -6.64
C PRO A 295 10.92 -34.86 -7.44
N ASN A 296 11.24 -35.41 -8.63
CA ASN A 296 12.46 -35.08 -9.38
C ASN A 296 12.23 -34.42 -10.76
N HIS A 297 11.02 -33.95 -11.07
CA HIS A 297 10.78 -33.20 -12.31
C HIS A 297 10.73 -31.69 -12.05
N ASN A 298 11.76 -30.98 -12.51
CA ASN A 298 11.70 -29.54 -12.67
C ASN A 298 10.76 -29.22 -13.85
N THR A 299 9.57 -28.73 -13.57
CA THR A 299 8.65 -28.22 -14.60
C THR A 299 8.52 -26.71 -14.41
N ASP A 300 8.92 -25.93 -15.42
CA ASP A 300 8.82 -24.45 -15.37
C ASP A 300 7.39 -24.00 -15.07
N TYR A 301 6.40 -24.78 -15.54
CA TYR A 301 4.99 -24.57 -15.26
C TYR A 301 4.69 -24.49 -13.75
N ALA A 302 5.38 -25.25 -12.89
CA ALA A 302 5.09 -25.30 -11.45
C ALA A 302 5.32 -23.98 -10.70
N ARG A 303 6.09 -23.04 -11.27
CA ARG A 303 6.33 -21.70 -10.69
C ARG A 303 5.43 -20.62 -11.29
N VAL A 304 4.46 -20.96 -12.14
CA VAL A 304 3.51 -20.02 -12.76
C VAL A 304 2.51 -19.51 -11.73
N ALA A 305 2.57 -18.22 -11.44
CA ALA A 305 1.60 -17.47 -10.64
C ALA A 305 1.51 -16.03 -11.19
N GLY A 306 0.37 -15.38 -10.96
CA GLY A 306 0.15 -14.00 -11.40
C GLY A 306 0.41 -12.97 -10.31
N GLY A 307 0.61 -11.72 -10.71
CA GLY A 307 0.85 -10.61 -9.79
C GLY A 307 -0.37 -10.22 -8.95
N GLY A 308 -0.14 -9.56 -7.81
CA GLY A 308 -1.22 -8.95 -7.03
C GLY A 308 -1.73 -7.67 -7.69
N GLY A 309 -3.04 -7.43 -7.71
CA GLY A 309 -3.61 -6.19 -8.23
C GLY A 309 -3.21 -4.98 -7.38
N GLY A 310 -3.07 -3.81 -7.98
CA GLY A 310 -2.77 -2.56 -7.26
C GLY A 310 -3.94 -2.07 -6.42
N GLY A 311 -3.64 -1.34 -5.34
CA GLY A 311 -4.65 -0.64 -4.55
C GLY A 311 -5.35 0.46 -5.34
N GLY A 312 -6.59 0.78 -4.94
CA GLY A 312 -7.43 1.79 -5.58
C GLY A 312 -7.14 3.21 -5.12
N ARG A 313 -8.15 4.08 -5.18
CA ARG A 313 -8.06 5.47 -4.69
C ARG A 313 -9.22 5.81 -3.76
N ILE A 314 -8.89 6.42 -2.63
CA ILE A 314 -9.85 6.95 -1.65
C ILE A 314 -9.58 8.45 -1.50
N ALA A 315 -10.58 9.29 -1.71
CA ALA A 315 -10.49 10.74 -1.54
C ALA A 315 -11.65 11.27 -0.68
N ILE A 316 -11.33 12.05 0.36
CA ILE A 316 -12.31 12.63 1.28
C ILE A 316 -12.15 14.15 1.34
N HIS A 317 -13.24 14.88 1.10
CA HIS A 317 -13.26 16.35 1.16
C HIS A 317 -14.22 16.80 2.25
N ALA A 318 -13.69 17.10 3.43
CA ALA A 318 -14.46 17.66 4.54
C ALA A 318 -14.25 19.18 4.60
N LEU A 319 -15.30 19.94 4.29
CA LEU A 319 -15.18 21.38 4.05
C LEU A 319 -15.09 22.22 5.34
N SER A 320 -15.66 21.75 6.45
CA SER A 320 -15.65 22.44 7.76
C SER A 320 -15.02 21.61 8.89
N ARG A 321 -15.43 20.34 9.08
CA ARG A 321 -14.92 19.48 10.16
C ARG A 321 -14.64 18.05 9.70
N TYR A 322 -13.56 17.49 10.22
CA TYR A 322 -13.11 16.13 9.99
C TYR A 322 -12.89 15.43 11.33
N ASP A 323 -13.70 14.42 11.61
CA ASP A 323 -13.74 13.69 12.89
C ASP A 323 -13.95 12.18 12.62
N PHE A 324 -13.09 11.62 11.75
CA PHE A 324 -13.12 10.21 11.38
C PHE A 324 -11.99 9.45 12.06
N HIS A 325 -12.38 8.43 12.83
CA HIS A 325 -11.50 7.55 13.61
C HIS A 325 -11.58 6.09 13.15
N GLY A 326 -12.15 5.85 11.97
CA GLY A 326 -12.19 4.55 11.32
C GLY A 326 -10.87 4.19 10.60
N SER A 327 -10.93 3.22 9.69
CA SER A 327 -9.75 2.76 8.93
C SER A 327 -9.89 2.91 7.42
N TYR A 328 -8.74 3.12 6.75
CA TYR A 328 -8.62 3.16 5.30
C TYR A 328 -7.76 1.99 4.84
N LYS A 329 -8.19 1.27 3.81
CA LYS A 329 -7.44 0.17 3.21
C LYS A 329 -7.34 0.37 1.70
N ALA A 330 -6.25 0.98 1.24
CA ALA A 330 -5.90 1.06 -0.17
C ALA A 330 -4.69 0.14 -0.46
N LEU A 331 -4.70 -1.08 0.06
CA LEU A 331 -3.55 -1.98 0.00
C LEU A 331 -3.42 -2.66 -1.36
N GLY A 332 -2.20 -3.00 -1.77
CA GLY A 332 -1.98 -3.91 -2.89
C GLY A 332 -2.39 -5.35 -2.58
N GLY A 333 -2.73 -6.13 -3.61
CA GLY A 333 -3.14 -7.52 -3.49
C GLY A 333 -1.97 -8.48 -3.25
N SER A 334 -2.25 -9.62 -2.60
CA SER A 334 -1.24 -10.65 -2.35
C SER A 334 -0.82 -11.41 -3.61
N SER A 335 0.45 -11.79 -3.70
CA SER A 335 0.95 -12.79 -4.65
C SER A 335 2.18 -13.51 -4.09
N PHE A 336 2.46 -14.68 -4.67
CA PHE A 336 3.67 -15.46 -4.43
C PHE A 336 4.89 -14.91 -5.19
N ILE A 337 4.68 -14.21 -6.32
CA ILE A 337 5.76 -13.60 -7.11
C ILE A 337 6.00 -12.18 -6.60
N GLU A 338 5.08 -11.26 -6.88
CA GLU A 338 5.18 -9.88 -6.45
C GLU A 338 3.80 -9.31 -6.11
N ARG A 339 3.71 -8.69 -4.95
CA ARG A 339 2.47 -8.14 -4.39
C ARG A 339 2.14 -6.82 -5.08
N GLY A 340 0.86 -6.46 -5.10
CA GLY A 340 0.43 -5.17 -5.63
C GLY A 340 1.05 -3.99 -4.90
N GLY A 341 1.09 -2.85 -5.57
CA GLY A 341 1.48 -1.58 -4.99
C GLY A 341 0.33 -0.97 -4.19
N PRO A 342 0.65 -0.08 -3.23
CA PRO A 342 -0.36 0.64 -2.50
C PRO A 342 -1.11 1.58 -3.43
N GLY A 343 -2.39 1.77 -3.13
CA GLY A 343 -3.20 2.86 -3.66
C GLY A 343 -2.90 4.19 -2.95
N THR A 344 -3.83 5.13 -3.07
CA THR A 344 -3.69 6.46 -2.46
C THR A 344 -4.90 6.81 -1.60
N VAL A 345 -4.68 7.23 -0.36
CA VAL A 345 -5.72 7.75 0.54
C VAL A 345 -5.49 9.25 0.75
N TYR A 346 -6.26 10.07 0.06
CA TYR A 346 -6.26 11.52 0.22
C TYR A 346 -7.40 11.97 1.12
N TYR A 347 -7.14 12.89 2.04
CA TYR A 347 -8.20 13.57 2.77
C TYR A 347 -7.88 15.05 3.02
N ARG A 348 -8.93 15.88 2.98
CA ARG A 348 -8.88 17.31 3.23
C ARG A 348 -9.78 17.67 4.40
N ALA A 349 -9.25 18.41 5.36
CA ALA A 349 -9.97 18.94 6.52
C ALA A 349 -9.93 20.47 6.52
N GLY A 350 -11.01 21.11 6.06
CA GLY A 350 -11.05 22.55 5.83
C GLY A 350 -10.09 22.96 4.72
N ASN A 351 -8.94 23.54 5.10
CA ASN A 351 -7.86 23.86 4.16
C ASN A 351 -6.65 22.92 4.26
N THR A 352 -6.53 22.09 5.31
CA THR A 352 -5.39 21.18 5.44
C THR A 352 -5.59 19.94 4.59
N THR A 353 -4.52 19.53 3.92
CA THR A 353 -4.49 18.40 2.98
C THR A 353 -3.53 17.32 3.46
N SER A 354 -4.00 16.07 3.44
CA SER A 354 -3.22 14.91 3.85
C SER A 354 -3.27 13.82 2.79
N LEU A 355 -2.13 13.17 2.57
CA LEU A 355 -2.00 12.00 1.71
C LEU A 355 -1.34 10.87 2.52
N LEU A 356 -1.97 9.70 2.53
CA LEU A 356 -1.48 8.48 3.16
C LEU A 356 -1.18 7.42 2.10
N ILE A 357 0.02 6.85 2.18
CA ILE A 357 0.50 5.70 1.39
C ILE A 357 0.86 4.57 2.37
N ASP A 358 0.09 3.50 2.36
CA ASP A 358 0.27 2.32 3.22
C ASP A 358 0.11 1.06 2.36
N ASN A 359 1.07 0.14 2.43
CA ASN A 359 1.02 -1.14 1.69
C ASN A 359 0.98 -2.37 2.62
N GLY A 360 0.66 -2.22 3.90
CA GLY A 360 0.44 -3.36 4.80
C GLY A 360 1.65 -4.29 5.01
N GLY A 361 2.85 -3.77 4.81
CA GLY A 361 4.14 -4.48 4.90
C GLY A 361 4.66 -4.97 3.56
N TYR A 362 3.93 -4.74 2.46
CA TYR A 362 4.30 -5.21 1.12
C TYR A 362 5.26 -4.21 0.47
N LYS A 363 6.34 -4.71 -0.15
CA LYS A 363 7.35 -3.90 -0.84
C LYS A 363 7.52 -4.38 -2.28
N PRO A 364 7.88 -3.51 -3.24
CA PRO A 364 8.30 -3.93 -4.57
C PRO A 364 9.55 -4.81 -4.47
N GLN A 365 9.70 -5.77 -5.39
CA GLN A 365 10.88 -6.66 -5.42
C GLN A 365 12.14 -5.90 -5.88
N GLU A 366 12.00 -4.90 -6.75
CA GLU A 366 13.07 -3.96 -7.12
C GLU A 366 12.83 -2.63 -6.39
N THR A 367 13.83 -2.12 -5.66
CA THR A 367 13.67 -0.87 -4.91
C THR A 367 13.70 0.38 -5.79
N TYR A 368 14.36 0.33 -6.94
CA TYR A 368 14.57 1.46 -7.88
C TYR A 368 13.79 1.27 -9.18
N ILE A 369 13.47 2.39 -9.84
CA ILE A 369 12.76 2.43 -11.12
C ILE A 369 13.80 2.49 -12.24
N ARG A 370 13.83 1.48 -13.12
CA ARG A 370 14.69 1.49 -14.33
C ARG A 370 14.02 2.22 -15.49
N ASN A 371 12.73 1.95 -15.69
CA ASN A 371 11.91 2.53 -16.73
C ASN A 371 10.49 2.71 -16.15
N PRO A 372 9.95 3.94 -16.05
CA PRO A 372 8.61 4.19 -15.50
C PRO A 372 7.47 3.48 -16.25
N THR A 373 7.66 3.09 -17.52
CA THR A 373 6.63 2.33 -18.27
C THR A 373 6.66 0.82 -17.99
N GLU A 374 7.71 0.32 -17.34
CA GLU A 374 7.91 -1.08 -17.01
C GLU A 374 7.88 -1.34 -15.50
N ASP A 375 7.38 -0.39 -14.72
CA ASP A 375 7.39 -0.47 -13.26
C ASP A 375 6.25 -1.34 -12.71
N THR A 376 6.36 -1.69 -11.41
CA THR A 376 5.39 -2.53 -10.69
C THR A 376 5.33 -2.12 -9.22
N SER A 377 4.25 -2.52 -8.54
CA SER A 377 4.22 -2.61 -7.07
C SER A 377 4.44 -1.30 -6.26
N ARG A 378 4.24 -0.13 -6.89
CA ARG A 378 4.31 1.21 -6.26
C ARG A 378 2.98 1.98 -6.39
N ALA A 379 2.73 2.93 -5.49
CA ALA A 379 1.71 3.96 -5.67
C ALA A 379 2.20 4.99 -6.70
N TYR A 380 1.29 5.46 -7.55
CA TYR A 380 1.59 6.51 -8.52
C TYR A 380 0.61 7.68 -8.41
N ILE A 381 1.15 8.89 -8.25
CA ILE A 381 0.44 10.15 -8.45
C ILE A 381 0.48 10.46 -9.95
N VAL A 382 -0.70 10.58 -10.57
CA VAL A 382 -0.84 10.97 -11.98
C VAL A 382 -1.31 12.42 -12.03
N THR A 383 -0.49 13.29 -12.61
CA THR A 383 -0.69 14.74 -12.62
C THR A 383 -1.38 15.25 -13.88
N ASP A 384 -1.30 14.51 -15.00
CA ASP A 384 -2.06 14.80 -16.24
C ASP A 384 -3.57 14.98 -15.96
N ASP A 385 -4.13 14.16 -15.07
CA ASP A 385 -5.56 14.17 -14.68
C ASP A 385 -5.91 15.30 -13.69
N LEU A 386 -4.95 16.15 -13.27
CA LEU A 386 -5.17 17.19 -12.24
C LEU A 386 -5.31 18.60 -12.81
N HIS A 387 -4.71 18.90 -13.98
CA HIS A 387 -4.65 20.26 -14.56
C HIS A 387 -4.13 21.35 -13.60
N LEU A 388 -3.26 20.98 -12.65
CA LEU A 388 -2.70 21.89 -11.64
C LEU A 388 -1.36 22.47 -12.09
N SER A 389 -1.05 23.70 -11.67
CA SER A 389 0.28 24.30 -11.79
C SER A 389 1.28 23.73 -10.77
N GLU A 390 0.80 23.32 -9.60
CA GLU A 390 1.57 22.69 -8.51
C GLU A 390 0.65 21.80 -7.66
N LEU A 391 1.22 20.80 -7.00
CA LEU A 391 0.52 19.91 -6.07
C LEU A 391 0.97 20.20 -4.64
N ASN A 392 0.11 20.83 -3.85
CA ASN A 392 0.35 21.12 -2.43
C ASN A 392 -0.28 20.02 -1.55
N ILE A 393 0.53 19.42 -0.66
CA ILE A 393 0.12 18.41 0.33
C ILE A 393 0.68 18.84 1.69
N ASP A 394 -0.16 19.22 2.64
CA ASP A 394 0.32 19.72 3.94
C ASP A 394 0.94 18.62 4.82
N SER A 395 0.44 17.38 4.73
CA SER A 395 0.99 16.22 5.42
C SER A 395 1.04 14.98 4.52
N LEU A 396 2.24 14.47 4.25
CA LEU A 396 2.43 13.19 3.56
C LEU A 396 2.88 12.13 4.58
N GLU A 397 2.09 11.07 4.72
CA GLU A 397 2.41 9.91 5.55
C GLU A 397 2.71 8.69 4.67
N ILE A 398 3.89 8.08 4.84
CA ILE A 398 4.27 6.86 4.12
C ILE A 398 4.73 5.79 5.12
N LYS A 399 4.05 4.64 5.13
CA LYS A 399 4.31 3.57 6.09
C LYS A 399 4.18 2.16 5.50
N ASN A 400 4.56 1.17 6.30
CA ASN A 400 4.41 -0.27 6.04
C ASN A 400 4.86 -0.70 4.64
N GLY A 401 6.04 -0.28 4.21
CA GLY A 401 6.61 -0.63 2.90
C GLY A 401 6.04 0.14 1.71
N GLY A 402 5.22 1.18 1.94
CA GLY A 402 4.69 2.03 0.88
C GLY A 402 5.78 2.68 0.03
N HIS A 403 5.74 2.47 -1.28
CA HIS A 403 6.58 3.18 -2.25
C HIS A 403 5.71 4.14 -3.06
N LEU A 404 6.12 5.40 -3.16
CA LEU A 404 5.43 6.46 -3.89
C LEU A 404 6.27 6.94 -5.06
N ALA A 405 5.67 7.02 -6.25
CA ALA A 405 6.26 7.59 -7.47
C ALA A 405 5.28 8.56 -8.16
N PHE A 406 5.77 9.26 -9.17
CA PHE A 406 5.00 10.20 -9.98
C PHE A 406 5.01 9.75 -11.43
N ALA A 407 3.87 9.83 -12.11
CA ALA A 407 3.79 9.56 -13.54
C ALA A 407 4.11 10.85 -14.31
N ASP A 408 5.20 10.83 -15.10
CA ASP A 408 5.55 11.96 -15.94
C ASP A 408 4.53 12.17 -17.06
N GLY A 409 3.75 13.24 -16.91
CA GLY A 409 2.76 13.68 -17.89
C GLY A 409 3.39 14.20 -19.16
N LYS A 410 2.63 14.23 -20.26
CA LYS A 410 3.21 14.46 -21.60
C LYS A 410 3.77 15.87 -21.83
N HIS A 411 3.24 16.90 -21.16
CA HIS A 411 3.54 18.30 -21.50
C HIS A 411 3.62 19.29 -20.33
N GLN A 412 3.63 18.86 -19.06
CA GLN A 412 3.66 19.79 -17.93
C GLN A 412 4.56 19.31 -16.79
N THR A 413 5.45 20.21 -16.34
CA THR A 413 6.17 20.07 -15.07
C THR A 413 5.23 20.53 -13.95
N VAL A 414 4.99 19.68 -12.95
CA VAL A 414 4.12 20.00 -11.80
C VAL A 414 4.94 19.83 -10.51
N PRO A 415 5.41 20.93 -9.89
CA PRO A 415 6.09 20.87 -8.61
C PRO A 415 5.21 20.26 -7.52
N VAL A 416 5.82 19.45 -6.66
CA VAL A 416 5.14 18.76 -5.55
C VAL A 416 5.66 19.31 -4.24
N ASN A 417 4.83 20.12 -3.58
CA ASN A 417 5.15 20.79 -2.33
C ASN A 417 4.57 19.99 -1.16
N ILE A 418 5.43 19.32 -0.38
CA ILE A 418 5.08 18.64 0.86
C ILE A 418 5.32 19.60 2.03
N GLY A 419 4.29 19.87 2.83
CA GLY A 419 4.38 20.59 4.08
C GLY A 419 5.22 19.82 5.09
N LYS A 420 4.68 18.70 5.59
CA LYS A 420 5.33 17.81 6.55
C LYS A 420 5.40 16.37 6.02
N LEU A 421 6.60 15.78 6.02
CA LEU A 421 6.78 14.36 5.74
C LEU A 421 6.83 13.54 7.05
N VAL A 422 6.01 12.49 7.13
CA VAL A 422 5.86 11.55 8.24
C VAL A 422 6.05 10.12 7.71
N GLY A 423 6.67 9.24 8.49
CA GLY A 423 6.90 7.85 8.08
C GLY A 423 7.54 6.98 9.15
N ASP A 424 7.57 5.67 8.87
CA ASP A 424 8.01 4.60 9.79
C ASP A 424 9.37 3.99 9.42
N TYR A 425 10.16 4.71 8.61
CA TYR A 425 11.44 4.27 8.02
C TYR A 425 11.34 3.09 7.03
N SER A 426 10.16 2.54 6.78
CA SER A 426 9.99 1.36 5.93
C SER A 426 9.63 1.66 4.47
N GLY A 427 9.06 2.85 4.21
CA GLY A 427 8.63 3.31 2.88
C GLY A 427 9.67 4.11 2.10
N MET A 428 9.34 4.47 0.85
CA MET A 428 10.26 5.14 -0.08
C MET A 428 9.55 6.12 -1.03
N ILE A 429 10.17 7.27 -1.30
CA ILE A 429 9.71 8.24 -2.31
C ILE A 429 10.65 8.23 -3.51
N HIS A 430 10.09 8.16 -4.72
CA HIS A 430 10.79 8.23 -5.99
C HIS A 430 10.56 9.59 -6.63
N THR A 431 11.63 10.36 -6.83
CA THR A 431 11.56 11.65 -7.54
C THR A 431 11.30 11.45 -9.03
N SER A 432 10.73 12.43 -9.73
CA SER A 432 10.57 12.36 -11.19
C SER A 432 11.03 13.64 -11.88
N VAL A 433 11.32 13.58 -13.19
CA VAL A 433 11.93 14.70 -13.92
C VAL A 433 10.93 15.85 -14.08
N ASN A 434 9.67 15.53 -14.36
CA ASN A 434 8.60 16.54 -14.47
C ASN A 434 7.98 16.90 -13.11
N HIS A 435 8.51 16.38 -12.00
CA HIS A 435 7.91 16.51 -10.66
C HIS A 435 8.98 16.85 -9.61
N PRO A 436 9.51 18.09 -9.61
CA PRO A 436 10.46 18.54 -8.60
C PRO A 436 9.79 18.52 -7.22
N LEU A 437 10.47 17.91 -6.25
CA LEU A 437 9.91 17.63 -4.93
C LEU A 437 10.44 18.63 -3.89
N HIS A 438 9.55 19.38 -3.24
CA HIS A 438 9.91 20.36 -2.21
C HIS A 438 9.31 19.97 -0.87
N ILE A 439 10.15 19.57 0.09
CA ILE A 439 9.73 19.16 1.43
C ILE A 439 10.09 20.30 2.40
N LYS A 440 9.08 20.90 3.03
CA LYS A 440 9.27 22.06 3.92
C LYS A 440 9.73 21.64 5.33
N ASP A 441 9.11 20.61 5.89
CA ASP A 441 9.33 20.06 7.23
C ASP A 441 9.24 18.52 7.23
N SER A 442 9.82 17.87 8.25
CA SER A 442 9.71 16.42 8.43
C SER A 442 9.90 15.98 9.88
N GLN A 443 9.27 14.86 10.27
CA GLN A 443 9.39 14.27 11.61
C GLN A 443 10.85 13.91 12.00
N SER A 444 11.69 13.63 11.00
CA SER A 444 13.06 13.17 11.12
C SER A 444 13.81 13.65 9.86
N PRO A 445 15.15 13.75 9.83
CA PRO A 445 15.86 14.05 8.58
C PRO A 445 15.50 13.11 7.42
N PHE A 446 15.19 11.83 7.73
CA PHE A 446 14.78 10.81 6.76
C PHE A 446 13.76 9.83 7.39
N PRO A 447 12.45 10.13 7.41
CA PRO A 447 11.42 9.20 7.91
C PRO A 447 11.01 8.14 6.87
N ALA A 448 11.49 8.31 5.63
CA ALA A 448 11.33 7.40 4.50
C ALA A 448 12.61 7.44 3.65
N SER A 449 12.84 6.41 2.85
CA SER A 449 13.95 6.36 1.89
C SER A 449 13.66 7.22 0.65
N PHE A 450 14.70 7.65 -0.06
CA PHE A 450 14.55 8.44 -1.29
C PHE A 450 15.28 7.79 -2.47
N GLY A 451 14.59 7.65 -3.60
CA GLY A 451 15.16 7.30 -4.90
C GLY A 451 15.25 8.54 -5.76
N ALA A 452 16.47 9.08 -5.90
CA ALA A 452 16.78 10.18 -6.81
C ALA A 452 17.27 9.61 -8.16
N TYR A 453 16.78 10.16 -9.27
CA TYR A 453 17.11 9.72 -10.63
C TYR A 453 17.76 10.85 -11.45
N GLU A 454 18.28 10.52 -12.63
CA GLU A 454 18.94 11.50 -13.51
C GLU A 454 18.02 12.71 -13.80
N ARG A 455 18.55 13.93 -13.67
CA ARG A 455 17.84 15.21 -13.93
C ARG A 455 16.62 15.49 -13.04
N THR A 456 16.41 14.70 -11.98
CA THR A 456 15.42 15.01 -10.94
C THR A 456 15.95 16.03 -9.94
N SER A 457 15.05 16.69 -9.20
CA SER A 457 15.44 17.58 -8.10
C SER A 457 14.57 17.37 -6.86
N ILE A 458 15.21 17.42 -5.70
CA ILE A 458 14.59 17.31 -4.39
C ILE A 458 15.14 18.39 -3.47
N THR A 459 14.26 19.12 -2.80
CA THR A 459 14.58 20.04 -1.70
C THR A 459 14.14 19.37 -0.41
N LEU A 460 15.10 19.04 0.46
CA LEU A 460 14.84 18.54 1.81
C LEU A 460 14.62 19.71 2.78
N PRO A 461 13.99 19.48 3.95
CA PRO A 461 13.79 20.52 4.95
C PRO A 461 15.10 21.21 5.33
N LYS A 462 15.05 22.54 5.52
CA LYS A 462 16.16 23.26 6.14
C LYS A 462 16.16 22.93 7.62
N ASP A 463 17.13 22.12 8.03
CA ASP A 463 17.26 21.70 9.42
C ASP A 463 17.43 22.93 10.33
N HIS A 464 16.44 23.16 11.21
CA HIS A 464 16.52 24.20 12.24
C HIS A 464 17.37 23.74 13.43
N SER A 465 17.82 22.48 13.46
CA SER A 465 18.84 22.01 14.40
C SER A 465 20.25 22.25 13.87
N ARG A 466 21.09 22.84 14.71
CA ARG A 466 22.51 23.05 14.42
C ARG A 466 23.23 21.70 14.48
N ASN A 467 23.49 21.07 13.33
CA ASN A 467 24.69 20.26 13.06
C ASN A 467 24.66 19.71 11.62
N ILE A 468 25.23 20.46 10.68
CA ILE A 468 25.48 19.95 9.32
C ILE A 468 26.57 18.88 9.41
N LEU A 469 26.20 17.60 9.29
CA LEU A 469 27.14 16.53 8.94
C LEU A 469 27.52 16.69 7.46
N SER A 470 28.55 17.51 7.22
CA SER A 470 29.06 17.78 5.88
C SER A 470 29.83 16.57 5.33
N PHE A 471 29.17 15.73 4.53
CA PHE A 471 29.85 14.72 3.72
C PHE A 471 30.45 15.37 2.47
N SER A 472 31.75 15.71 2.52
CA SER A 472 32.53 16.12 1.35
C SER A 472 33.15 14.89 0.67
N PHE A 473 32.66 14.53 -0.51
CA PHE A 473 33.35 13.58 -1.39
C PHE A 473 34.57 14.26 -2.03
N SER A 474 35.79 13.89 -1.61
CA SER A 474 37.03 14.28 -2.27
C SER A 474 37.57 13.14 -3.14
N LEU A 475 37.56 13.34 -4.45
CA LEU A 475 38.12 12.38 -5.41
C LEU A 475 39.66 12.59 -5.50
N SER A 476 40.43 11.78 -4.77
CA SER A 476 41.90 11.86 -4.79
C SER A 476 42.52 10.94 -5.85
N LEU A 477 42.99 11.52 -6.96
CA LEU A 477 43.73 10.81 -8.01
C LEU A 477 45.21 10.65 -7.60
N SER A 478 45.63 9.44 -7.22
CA SER A 478 47.02 9.18 -6.77
C SER A 478 47.93 8.69 -7.91
N LEU A 479 48.73 9.58 -8.48
CA LEU A 479 49.87 9.24 -9.35
C LEU A 479 51.09 8.87 -8.49
N SER A 480 51.54 7.62 -8.57
CA SER A 480 52.72 7.14 -7.84
C SER A 480 53.99 7.23 -8.70
N PHE A 481 54.91 8.13 -8.36
CA PHE A 481 56.30 8.10 -8.83
C PHE A 481 57.22 7.65 -7.69
N SER A 482 58.04 6.63 -7.94
CA SER A 482 59.00 6.11 -6.99
C SER A 482 60.38 6.73 -7.22
N PHE A 483 60.97 7.29 -6.15
CA PHE A 483 62.40 7.59 -6.11
C PHE A 483 62.93 7.35 -4.69
N SER A 484 64.11 6.76 -4.59
CA SER A 484 64.70 6.29 -3.33
C SER A 484 65.97 7.07 -2.99
N LEU A 485 66.12 7.48 -1.72
CA LEU A 485 67.39 7.74 -1.02
C LEU A 485 67.13 8.07 0.48
N SER A 486 68.16 7.98 1.32
CA SER A 486 68.03 7.64 2.75
C SER A 486 68.70 8.60 3.74
N PHE A 487 67.99 8.96 4.83
CA PHE A 487 68.47 9.55 6.12
C PHE A 487 69.17 10.94 6.07
N SER A 488 69.09 11.87 7.05
CA SER A 488 68.59 11.81 8.45
C SER A 488 68.23 13.21 9.06
N PHE A 489 67.59 13.20 10.25
CA PHE A 489 67.55 14.22 11.33
C PHE A 489 66.46 15.35 11.42
N SER A 490 65.41 15.03 12.19
CA SER A 490 64.59 15.81 13.18
C SER A 490 64.22 17.32 13.02
N LEU A 491 62.92 17.62 13.07
CA LEU A 491 62.24 18.23 14.26
C LEU A 491 60.70 18.02 14.19
N PHE A 492 59.97 18.27 15.28
CA PHE A 492 58.56 17.89 15.48
C PHE A 492 57.53 18.89 14.92
N LEU A 493 56.45 18.37 14.32
CA LEU A 493 55.10 18.91 14.48
C LEU A 493 54.05 17.79 14.31
N SER A 494 53.04 17.75 15.19
CA SER A 494 52.07 16.65 15.27
C SER A 494 50.90 16.80 14.30
N LEU A 495 50.78 15.88 13.34
CA LEU A 495 49.56 15.67 12.55
C LEU A 495 49.12 14.21 12.67
N SER A 496 47.96 13.96 13.30
CA SER A 496 47.44 12.61 13.52
C SER A 496 46.72 12.07 12.28
N LEU A 497 47.46 11.42 11.38
CA LEU A 497 46.91 10.70 10.23
C LEU A 497 46.72 9.22 10.60
N PHE A 498 45.48 8.73 10.64
CA PHE A 498 45.21 7.31 10.85
C PHE A 498 45.38 6.54 9.53
N LEU A 499 46.42 5.69 9.45
CA LEU A 499 46.68 4.81 8.32
C LEU A 499 46.49 3.34 8.74
N SER A 500 45.34 2.75 8.44
CA SER A 500 45.06 1.33 8.70
C SER A 500 45.46 0.48 7.49
N LEU A 501 46.69 -0.04 7.47
CA LEU A 501 47.17 -0.93 6.42
C LEU A 501 46.89 -2.40 6.79
N SER A 502 45.90 -3.03 6.16
CA SER A 502 45.62 -4.46 6.30
C SER A 502 46.16 -5.23 5.08
N LEU A 503 47.33 -5.85 5.21
CA LEU A 503 47.91 -6.69 4.17
C LEU A 503 47.76 -8.18 4.53
N SER A 504 46.96 -8.92 3.77
CA SER A 504 46.85 -10.38 3.87
C SER A 504 47.72 -11.05 2.80
N LEU A 505 48.63 -11.93 3.22
CA LEU A 505 49.50 -12.67 2.30
C LEU A 505 49.77 -14.06 2.87
N SER A 506 49.26 -15.08 2.17
CA SER A 506 49.32 -16.50 2.57
C SER A 506 50.25 -17.29 1.66
N LEU A 507 51.34 -17.83 2.20
CA LEU A 507 52.26 -18.75 1.52
C LEU A 507 52.84 -19.76 2.52
N SER A 508 53.18 -20.96 2.05
CA SER A 508 53.50 -22.14 2.86
C SER A 508 54.69 -22.92 2.30
N PHE A 509 55.60 -23.46 3.15
CA PHE A 509 56.16 -24.84 3.07
C PHE A 509 57.20 -25.23 4.15
N SER A 510 57.10 -26.50 4.60
CA SER A 510 58.12 -27.49 5.06
C SER A 510 59.30 -27.22 6.04
N LEU A 511 59.53 -28.25 6.87
CA LEU A 511 60.59 -28.51 7.87
C LEU A 511 62.05 -28.54 7.38
N SER A 512 62.99 -28.17 8.27
CA SER A 512 64.16 -29.01 8.67
C SER A 512 64.79 -28.51 9.99
N LEU A 513 65.66 -29.31 10.64
CA LEU A 513 65.98 -29.22 12.08
C LEU A 513 67.47 -28.92 12.36
N SER A 514 67.78 -28.03 13.32
CA SER A 514 68.95 -28.14 14.23
C SER A 514 68.96 -27.05 15.33
N LEU A 515 69.47 -27.38 16.52
CA LEU A 515 69.53 -26.51 17.72
C LEU A 515 70.75 -25.58 17.74
N TYR A 516 70.66 -24.41 18.42
CA TYR A 516 71.30 -24.14 19.73
C TYR A 516 70.91 -22.74 20.30
N LEU A 517 71.21 -22.53 21.60
CA LEU A 517 71.07 -21.30 22.44
C LEU A 517 71.33 -19.93 21.74
N SER A 518 70.80 -18.77 22.15
CA SER A 518 69.98 -18.39 23.34
C SER A 518 69.43 -16.94 23.25
N LEU A 519 68.21 -16.71 23.77
CA LEU A 519 67.71 -15.48 24.45
C LEU A 519 67.98 -14.07 23.84
N TYR A 520 66.97 -13.43 23.23
CA TYR A 520 66.08 -12.41 23.84
C TYR A 520 65.21 -11.62 22.83
N LEU A 521 64.14 -11.02 23.35
CA LEU A 521 63.15 -10.09 22.76
C LEU A 521 62.14 -10.65 21.72
N SER A 522 60.86 -10.44 22.05
CA SER A 522 59.69 -10.96 21.37
C SER A 522 59.10 -10.00 20.33
N PHE A 523 59.06 -10.44 19.07
CA PHE A 523 58.04 -10.00 18.11
C PHE A 523 56.69 -10.66 18.45
N SER A 524 55.59 -9.92 18.39
CA SER A 524 54.22 -10.49 18.47
C SER A 524 53.53 -10.40 17.12
N LEU A 525 53.65 -11.48 16.33
CA LEU A 525 52.96 -11.65 15.05
C LEU A 525 51.84 -12.68 15.25
N TYR A 526 50.59 -12.27 15.10
CA TYR A 526 49.43 -13.16 15.29
C TYR A 526 49.25 -14.06 14.06
N LEU A 527 49.40 -15.38 14.24
CA LEU A 527 48.96 -16.39 13.29
C LEU A 527 48.10 -17.42 14.03
N PHE A 528 46.83 -17.55 13.63
CA PHE A 528 45.95 -18.60 14.16
C PHE A 528 46.24 -19.93 13.45
N LEU A 529 46.54 -20.97 14.22
CA LEU A 529 46.49 -22.36 13.75
C LEU A 529 45.91 -23.25 14.87
N PHE A 530 44.85 -23.99 14.55
CA PHE A 530 44.22 -24.92 15.50
C PHE A 530 44.92 -26.29 15.44
N LEU A 531 45.39 -26.80 16.58
CA LEU A 531 45.48 -28.24 16.84
C LEU A 531 45.51 -28.52 18.36
N PHE A 532 44.92 -29.65 18.78
CA PHE A 532 44.75 -30.05 20.18
C PHE A 532 45.93 -30.89 20.72
N LEU A 533 46.42 -30.64 21.95
CA LEU A 533 46.52 -31.60 23.10
C LEU A 533 47.07 -30.91 24.38
N SER A 534 47.18 -31.61 25.52
CA SER A 534 47.01 -31.08 26.91
C SER A 534 48.19 -31.26 27.92
N ILE A 535 48.01 -30.81 29.21
CA ILE A 535 48.78 -31.03 30.49
C ILE A 535 49.84 -29.91 30.87
N PHE A 536 50.08 -29.42 32.12
CA PHE A 536 49.31 -29.22 33.40
C PHE A 536 50.06 -28.31 34.43
N LEU A 537 49.32 -27.63 35.34
CA LEU A 537 49.68 -27.05 36.70
C LEU A 537 50.78 -25.94 36.84
N SER A 538 50.79 -25.01 37.83
CA SER A 538 50.28 -25.02 39.24
C SER A 538 49.91 -23.62 39.85
N LEU A 539 49.53 -23.58 41.15
CA LEU A 539 48.76 -22.53 41.87
C LEU A 539 49.56 -21.50 42.72
N SER A 540 48.94 -20.36 43.07
CA SER A 540 48.77 -19.89 44.47
C SER A 540 47.77 -18.70 44.60
N LEU A 541 47.34 -18.38 45.83
CA LEU A 541 46.04 -17.73 46.14
C LEU A 541 46.18 -16.67 47.27
N SER A 542 45.36 -15.60 47.25
CA SER A 542 44.84 -14.96 48.49
C SER A 542 43.64 -14.02 48.20
N LEU A 543 42.83 -13.75 49.23
CA LEU A 543 41.44 -13.30 49.16
C LEU A 543 41.16 -12.14 50.14
N SER A 544 40.21 -11.25 49.84
CA SER A 544 39.22 -10.70 50.81
C SER A 544 38.11 -9.89 50.10
N LEU A 545 36.98 -9.67 50.79
CA LEU A 545 35.69 -10.22 50.35
C LEU A 545 34.47 -9.40 50.84
N SER A 546 33.52 -9.04 49.95
CA SER A 546 32.08 -8.80 50.24
C SER A 546 31.29 -8.62 48.92
N LEU A 547 30.58 -9.63 48.37
CA LEU A 547 29.18 -10.03 48.64
C LEU A 547 28.14 -8.89 48.45
N SER A 548 27.15 -9.02 47.55
CA SER A 548 26.14 -10.11 47.51
C SER A 548 25.90 -10.80 46.14
N LEU A 549 25.35 -12.03 46.23
CA LEU A 549 25.04 -13.02 45.16
C LEU A 549 23.72 -12.71 44.39
N SER A 550 23.34 -13.36 43.26
CA SER A 550 23.47 -14.82 42.96
C SER A 550 23.43 -15.24 41.46
N LEU A 551 24.40 -16.10 41.09
CA LEU A 551 24.36 -17.30 40.19
C LEU A 551 23.77 -17.21 38.76
N SER A 552 24.28 -17.88 37.72
CA SER A 552 25.33 -18.92 37.53
C SER A 552 25.50 -19.15 36.00
N LEU A 553 26.50 -19.79 35.36
CA LEU A 553 27.76 -20.54 35.63
C LEU A 553 28.57 -20.43 34.28
N SER A 554 29.87 -20.69 34.11
CA SER A 554 31.01 -21.14 34.93
C SER A 554 32.33 -20.58 34.34
N LEU A 555 33.47 -20.68 35.04
CA LEU A 555 34.78 -20.15 34.57
C LEU A 555 35.95 -20.76 35.38
N SER A 556 37.14 -20.93 34.79
CA SER A 556 38.39 -21.30 35.49
C SER A 556 39.67 -20.91 34.70
N LEU A 557 40.85 -20.83 35.35
CA LEU A 557 41.45 -19.57 35.86
C LEU A 557 42.99 -19.72 36.03
N SER A 558 43.80 -18.69 35.75
CA SER A 558 45.17 -18.49 36.29
C SER A 558 45.69 -17.05 36.04
N LEU A 559 46.72 -16.62 36.77
CA LEU A 559 46.83 -15.24 37.29
C LEU A 559 48.29 -14.77 37.49
N SER A 560 48.57 -13.47 37.32
CA SER A 560 49.79 -12.80 37.84
C SER A 560 49.52 -11.30 38.15
N LEU A 561 50.24 -10.72 39.11
CA LEU A 561 49.78 -9.53 39.86
C LEU A 561 50.92 -8.63 40.37
N SER A 562 50.85 -7.32 40.09
CA SER A 562 51.51 -6.21 40.82
C SER A 562 51.23 -4.85 40.13
N LEU A 563 51.32 -3.67 40.74
CA LEU A 563 50.70 -3.09 41.95
C LEU A 563 51.01 -1.56 41.98
N SER A 564 50.03 -0.69 41.71
CA SER A 564 49.95 0.76 42.13
C SER A 564 50.99 1.79 41.58
N PHE A 565 50.78 3.13 41.51
CA PHE A 565 49.92 4.11 42.24
C PHE A 565 49.47 5.32 41.33
N TYR A 566 48.16 5.73 41.37
CA TYR A 566 47.52 7.10 41.31
C TYR A 566 47.91 8.14 40.19
N LEU A 567 47.15 9.20 39.79
CA LEU A 567 46.07 10.02 40.39
C LEU A 567 45.18 10.79 39.34
N SER A 568 43.96 11.21 39.75
CA SER A 568 43.15 12.41 39.32
C SER A 568 42.52 12.60 37.92
N LEU A 569 41.21 12.31 37.86
CA LEU A 569 40.05 13.13 37.41
C LEU A 569 40.21 14.41 36.54
N SER A 570 39.29 14.56 35.56
CA SER A 570 38.41 15.75 35.46
C SER A 570 37.09 15.44 34.72
N LEU A 571 36.01 16.12 35.10
CA LEU A 571 34.64 15.95 34.59
C LEU A 571 34.21 17.23 33.83
N SER A 572 33.44 17.14 32.75
CA SER A 572 32.70 18.30 32.21
C SER A 572 31.27 17.92 31.80
N LEU A 573 30.33 18.39 32.60
CA LEU A 573 28.89 18.35 32.34
C LEU A 573 28.49 19.61 31.57
N SER A 574 27.64 19.52 30.55
CA SER A 574 26.99 20.70 29.94
C SER A 574 25.47 20.58 30.06
N LEU A 575 24.90 21.42 30.94
CA LEU A 575 23.51 21.39 31.35
C LEU A 575 22.86 22.70 30.87
N TYR A 576 21.89 22.62 29.96
CA TYR A 576 21.17 23.79 29.45
C TYR A 576 19.84 23.97 30.20
N ILE A 577 19.75 25.07 30.96
CA ILE A 577 18.52 25.50 31.63
C ILE A 577 17.96 26.70 30.85
N TYR A 578 16.70 26.62 30.46
CA TYR A 578 15.94 27.77 29.95
C TYR A 578 15.21 28.45 31.13
N ILE A 579 15.35 29.76 31.24
CA ILE A 579 14.54 30.61 32.14
C ILE A 579 13.75 31.57 31.27
N TYR A 580 12.44 31.62 31.50
CA TYR A 580 11.53 32.57 30.86
C TYR A 580 11.68 33.97 31.48
N ILE A 581 11.59 34.99 30.62
CA ILE A 581 11.05 36.33 30.94
C ILE A 581 10.01 36.62 29.87
#